data_AF-A0A135WEN1-F1
#
_entry.id   AF-A0A135WEN1-F1
#
_cell.length_a   1.000
_cell.length_b   1.000
_cell.length_c   1.000
_cell.angle_alpha   90.00
_cell.angle_beta   90.00
_cell.angle_gamma   90.00
#
_symmetry.space_group_name_H-M   'P 1'
#
loop_
_entity.id
_entity.type
_entity.pdbx_description
1 polymer ?
#
loop_
_entity_poly.entity_id
_entity_poly.type
_entity_poly.pdbx_seq_one_letter_code
_entity_poly.pdbx_strand_id
1 'polypeptide(L)'
;MDYNSAQERVNQLKKFYKSLLWFGIVAGIIFFDDIFEEGKFNFSLFDGSIILAIWGIVLTVKAVKLFVFDADWENDIIEREMRKDKKNIHF
;
A
#
# COMPACT_ATOMS: atom_id res chain seq x y z
N MET A 1 -7.83 -5.14 -24.19
CA MET A 1 -8.16 -4.65 -22.83
C MET A 1 -8.65 -5.86 -22.06
N ASP A 2 -7.79 -6.45 -21.24
CA ASP A 2 -8.05 -7.74 -20.63
C ASP A 2 -8.94 -7.56 -19.39
N TYR A 3 -10.23 -7.88 -19.52
CA TYR A 3 -11.23 -7.69 -18.46
C TYR A 3 -10.83 -8.37 -17.13
N ASN A 4 -10.07 -9.47 -17.20
CA ASN A 4 -9.57 -10.15 -16.00
C ASN A 4 -8.63 -9.25 -15.18
N SER A 5 -7.78 -8.46 -15.85
CA SER A 5 -6.84 -7.56 -15.16
C SER A 5 -7.56 -6.46 -14.37
N ALA A 6 -8.61 -5.86 -14.94
CA ALA A 6 -9.37 -4.82 -14.27
C ALA A 6 -10.12 -5.36 -13.04
N GLN A 7 -10.69 -6.56 -13.13
CA GLN A 7 -11.41 -7.20 -12.04
C GLN A 7 -10.48 -7.57 -10.87
N GLU A 8 -9.28 -8.04 -11.18
CA GLU A 8 -8.28 -8.39 -10.17
C GLU A 8 -7.79 -7.15 -9.41
N ARG A 9 -7.61 -6.03 -10.11
CA ARG A 9 -7.25 -4.73 -9.51
C ARG A 9 -8.33 -4.20 -8.58
N VAL A 10 -9.59 -4.24 -8.98
CA VAL A 10 -10.71 -3.82 -8.11
C VAL A 10 -10.78 -4.68 -6.85
N ASN A 11 -10.54 -5.99 -6.96
CA ASN A 11 -10.51 -6.88 -5.81
C ASN A 11 -9.34 -6.58 -4.85
N GLN A 12 -8.16 -6.28 -5.38
CA GLN A 12 -7.01 -5.84 -4.58
C GLN A 12 -7.28 -4.50 -3.87
N LEU A 13 -7.88 -3.55 -4.58
CA LEU A 13 -8.26 -2.24 -4.03
C LEU A 13 -9.29 -2.41 -2.89
N LYS A 14 -10.30 -3.26 -3.07
CA LYS A 14 -11.31 -3.56 -2.04
C LYS A 14 -10.69 -4.19 -0.80
N LYS A 15 -9.74 -5.12 -0.96
CA LYS A 15 -8.99 -5.71 0.16
C LYS A 15 -8.10 -4.69 0.86
N PHE A 16 -7.46 -3.79 0.11
CA PHE A 16 -6.66 -2.71 0.66
C PHE A 16 -7.51 -1.76 1.51
N TYR A 17 -8.64 -1.27 0.99
CA TYR A 17 -9.56 -0.41 1.74
C TYR A 17 -10.06 -1.07 3.03
N LYS A 18 -10.37 -2.37 2.99
CA LYS A 18 -10.76 -3.13 4.19
C LYS A 18 -9.64 -3.17 5.23
N SER A 19 -8.38 -3.36 4.81
CA SER A 19 -7.22 -3.33 5.70
C SER A 19 -6.96 -1.94 6.26
N LEU A 20 -7.13 -0.89 5.44
CA LEU A 20 -6.94 0.50 5.84
C LEU A 20 -8.00 0.95 6.84
N LEU A 21 -9.26 0.55 6.64
CA LEU A 21 -10.34 0.80 7.60
C LEU A 21 -10.04 0.15 8.96
N TRP A 22 -9.62 -1.11 8.97
CA TRP A 22 -9.25 -1.78 10.21
C TRP A 22 -8.08 -1.10 10.92
N PHE A 23 -7.06 -0.70 10.16
CA PHE A 23 -5.96 0.09 10.71
C PHE A 23 -6.44 1.40 11.32
N GLY A 24 -7.30 2.15 10.63
CA GLY A 24 -7.85 3.41 11.13
C GLY A 24 -8.65 3.23 12.43
N ILE A 25 -9.44 2.16 12.52
CA ILE A 25 -10.19 1.83 13.75
C ILE A 25 -9.24 1.51 14.90
N VAL A 26 -8.26 0.62 14.69
CA VAL A 26 -7.30 0.20 15.73
C VAL A 26 -6.42 1.36 16.16
N ALA A 27 -5.90 2.13 15.20
CA ALA A 27 -5.12 3.34 15.48
C ALA A 27 -5.95 4.36 16.25
N GLY A 28 -7.21 4.57 15.84
CA GLY A 28 -8.15 5.44 16.55
C GLY A 28 -8.33 5.02 18.00
N ILE A 29 -8.65 3.75 18.26
CA ILE A 29 -8.84 3.24 19.63
C ILE A 29 -7.59 3.50 20.48
N ILE A 30 -6.41 3.15 19.99
CA ILE A 30 -5.15 3.34 20.74
C ILE A 30 -4.89 4.84 20.99
N PHE A 31 -5.09 5.70 19.99
CA PHE A 31 -4.93 7.15 20.18
C PHE A 31 -5.96 7.75 21.15
N PHE A 32 -7.20 7.26 21.13
CA PHE A 32 -8.25 7.73 22.04
C PHE A 32 -7.99 7.28 23.49
N ASP A 33 -7.51 6.05 23.69
CA ASP A 33 -7.13 5.54 25.02
C ASP A 33 -6.03 6.41 25.64
N ASP A 34 -4.97 6.67 24.87
CA ASP A 34 -3.80 7.47 25.29
C ASP A 34 -4.18 8.92 25.62
N ILE A 35 -5.12 9.51 24.86
CA ILE A 35 -5.65 10.87 25.09
C ILE A 35 -6.47 10.95 26.37
N PHE A 36 -7.30 9.94 26.66
CA PHE A 36 -8.20 9.96 27.82
C PHE A 36 -7.49 9.63 29.13
N GLU A 37 -6.46 8.79 29.10
CA GLU A 37 -5.83 8.25 30.31
C GLU A 37 -4.66 9.11 30.82
N GLU A 38 -3.80 9.64 29.94
CA GLU A 38 -2.60 10.39 30.37
C GLU A 38 -2.65 11.91 30.09
N GLY A 39 -3.58 12.41 29.28
CA GLY A 39 -3.67 13.84 28.91
C GLY A 39 -2.38 14.40 28.28
N LYS A 40 -1.46 13.52 27.89
CA LYS A 40 -0.14 13.78 27.32
C LYS A 40 0.05 12.81 26.17
N PHE A 41 0.51 13.31 25.03
CA PHE A 41 0.96 12.46 23.91
C PHE A 41 2.29 11.81 24.30
N ASN A 42 2.25 10.78 25.14
CA ASN A 42 3.40 9.93 25.35
C ASN A 42 3.47 8.97 24.16
N PHE A 43 4.17 9.40 23.09
CA PHE A 43 4.71 8.49 22.08
C PHE A 43 5.79 7.60 22.72
N SER A 44 5.42 6.78 23.71
CA SER A 44 6.23 5.67 24.14
C SER A 44 6.24 4.69 22.97
N LEU A 45 7.34 4.68 22.23
CA LEU A 45 7.58 3.77 21.11
C LEU A 45 7.57 2.28 21.52
N PHE A 46 7.37 1.98 22.81
CA PHE A 46 7.66 0.68 23.41
C PHE A 46 6.42 -0.15 23.81
N ASP A 47 5.21 0.41 23.94
CA ASP A 47 4.05 -0.34 24.51
C ASP A 47 2.94 -0.72 23.51
N GLY A 48 3.04 -0.37 22.23
CA GLY A 48 2.05 -0.81 21.22
C GLY A 48 2.02 0.02 19.93
N SER A 49 2.56 1.24 20.00
CA SER A 49 2.71 2.16 18.87
C SER A 49 3.64 1.63 17.76
N ILE A 50 4.62 0.77 18.08
CA ILE A 50 5.55 0.20 17.09
C ILE A 50 4.85 -0.74 16.10
N ILE A 51 3.83 -1.48 16.56
CA ILE A 51 3.04 -2.36 15.70
C ILE A 51 2.22 -1.52 14.73
N LEU A 52 1.61 -0.42 15.19
CA LEU A 52 0.92 0.53 14.33
C LEU A 52 1.88 1.19 13.33
N ALA A 53 3.09 1.54 13.73
CA ALA A 53 4.08 2.12 12.84
C ALA A 53 4.47 1.16 11.71
N ILE A 54 4.81 -0.10 12.05
CA ILE A 54 5.13 -1.13 11.06
C ILE A 54 3.92 -1.39 10.14
N TRP A 55 2.73 -1.51 10.70
CA TRP A 55 1.52 -1.78 9.93
C TRP A 55 1.15 -0.61 9.00
N GLY A 56 1.37 0.62 9.46
CA GLY A 56 1.23 1.85 8.66
C GLY A 56 2.24 1.95 7.52
N ILE A 57 3.51 1.57 7.74
CA ILE A 57 4.52 1.49 6.68
C ILE A 57 4.09 0.47 5.61
N VAL A 58 3.64 -0.72 6.03
CA VAL A 58 3.16 -1.76 5.10
C VAL A 58 1.97 -1.26 4.27
N LEU A 59 1.03 -0.53 4.89
CA LEU A 59 -0.10 0.07 4.17
C LEU A 59 0.35 1.16 3.20
N THR A 60 1.33 1.98 3.57
CA THR A 60 1.89 3.04 2.71
C THR A 60 2.55 2.43 1.46
N VAL A 61 3.38 1.40 1.64
CA VAL A 61 4.00 0.68 0.51
C VAL A 61 2.92 0.06 -0.39
N LYS A 62 1.87 -0.55 0.19
CA LYS A 62 0.74 -1.08 -0.58
C LYS A 62 -0.02 0.02 -1.33
N ALA A 63 -0.22 1.19 -0.74
CA ALA A 63 -0.87 2.32 -1.39
C ALA A 63 -0.06 2.80 -2.59
N VAL A 64 1.25 3.03 -2.41
CA VAL A 64 2.14 3.43 -3.52
C VAL A 64 2.09 2.38 -4.63
N LYS A 65 2.13 1.09 -4.29
CA LYS A 65 2.02 0.02 -5.29
C LYS A 65 0.67 0.02 -6.02
N LEU A 66 -0.45 0.26 -5.33
CA LEU A 66 -1.78 0.22 -5.91
C LEU A 66 -2.14 1.46 -6.74
N PHE A 67 -1.65 2.63 -6.34
CA PHE A 67 -2.01 3.93 -6.95
C PHE A 67 -0.94 4.51 -7.88
N VAL A 68 0.35 4.22 -7.65
CA VAL A 68 1.46 4.81 -8.42
C VAL A 68 2.03 3.81 -9.42
N PHE A 69 2.23 2.55 -9.01
CA PHE A 69 2.66 1.46 -9.91
C PHE A 69 1.45 0.86 -10.65
N ASP A 70 0.71 1.71 -11.36
CA ASP A 70 -0.44 1.32 -12.17
C ASP A 70 0.00 0.43 -13.36
N ALA A 71 -0.98 -0.18 -14.05
CA ALA A 71 -0.80 -0.98 -15.26
C ALA A 71 -0.03 -0.22 -16.36
N ASP A 72 -0.08 1.12 -16.37
CA ASP A 72 0.70 1.94 -17.29
C ASP A 72 2.20 1.91 -17.01
N TRP A 73 2.63 1.89 -15.74
CA TRP A 73 4.05 1.71 -15.40
C TRP A 73 4.52 0.29 -15.72
N GLU A 74 3.67 -0.71 -15.44
CA GLU A 74 3.98 -2.10 -15.72
C GLU A 74 4.10 -2.34 -17.24
N ASN A 75 3.18 -1.79 -18.03
CA ASN A 75 3.25 -1.81 -19.49
C ASN A 75 4.46 -1.03 -20.02
N ASP A 76 4.83 0.11 -19.43
CA ASP A 76 6.02 0.87 -19.85
C ASP A 76 7.32 0.09 -19.59
N ILE A 77 7.43 -0.62 -18.46
CA ILE A 77 8.58 -1.50 -18.21
C ILE A 77 8.63 -2.67 -19.19
N ILE A 78 7.49 -3.35 -19.40
CA ILE A 78 7.41 -4.46 -20.35
C ILE A 78 7.76 -3.99 -21.76
N GLU A 79 7.23 -2.85 -22.20
CA GLU A 79 7.52 -2.30 -23.52
C GLU A 79 8.99 -1.89 -23.65
N ARG A 80 9.59 -1.29 -22.61
CA ARG A 80 11.03 -0.95 -22.59
C ARG A 80 11.91 -2.18 -22.69
N GLU A 81 11.60 -3.25 -21.96
CA GLU A 81 12.35 -4.51 -22.04
C GLU A 81 12.17 -5.19 -23.40
N MET A 82 10.94 -5.28 -23.93
CA MET A 82 10.69 -5.82 -25.27
C MET A 82 11.39 -5.03 -26.39
N ARG A 83 11.53 -3.71 -26.24
CA ARG A 83 12.26 -2.85 -27.20
C ARG A 83 13.78 -3.05 -27.13
N LYS A 84 14.34 -3.38 -25.96
CA LYS A 84 15.77 -3.73 -25.83
C LYS A 84 16.08 -5.05 -26.54
N ASP A 85 15.22 -6.05 -26.40
CA ASP A 85 15.36 -7.33 -27.11
C ASP A 85 15.22 -7.17 -28.63
N LYS A 86 14.26 -6.35 -29.10
CA LYS A 86 14.07 -6.07 -30.53
C LYS A 86 15.25 -5.35 -31.20
N LYS A 87 16.11 -4.67 -30.45
CA LYS A 87 17.27 -3.94 -31.01
C LYS A 87 18.48 -4.85 -31.26
N ASN A 88 18.48 -6.07 -30.72
CA ASN A 88 19.57 -7.05 -30.86
C ASN A 88 19.39 -8.03 -32.04
N ILE A 89 18.28 -7.97 -32.77
CA ILE A 89 18.09 -8.69 -34.03
C ILE A 89 18.47 -7.79 -35.21
N HIS A 90 19.77 -7.56 -35.36
CA HIS A 90 20.35 -7.10 -36.63
C HIS A 90 20.83 -8.34 -37.39
N PHE A 91 20.17 -8.64 -38.52
CA PHE A 91 20.67 -9.54 -39.56
C PHE A 91 21.66 -8.79 -40.46
#